data_AF-A0ABD0YY72-F1
#
_entry.id   AF-A0ABD0YY72-F1
#
_cell.length_a   1.000
_cell.length_b   1.000
_cell.length_c   1.000
_cell.angle_alpha   90.00
_cell.angle_beta   90.00
_cell.angle_gamma   90.00
#
_symmetry.space_group_name_H-M   'P 1'
#
loop_
_entity.id
_entity.type
_entity.pdbx_description
1 polymer ?
#
loop_
_entity_poly.entity_id
_entity_poly.type
_entity_poly.pdbx_seq_one_letter_code
_entity_poly.pdbx_strand_id
1 'polypeptide(L)'
;QDFEKLRSECLAKGTLFEDPEFPATDSSLQLDEPKYYVWKRPKEIFDNPAFVIDGVSRFDIKQGGIADCWMLAALACLTSKEELFRRVVPDGQSFKENYAGIFHFKFWQYDRWVDVVIDDRLPTIKGHIDFMESSQSNELWSALLEKAYAKMYGSYGALNYGNEAEAMADFTGGVVEVYDLADNQPPVNFYNIMLKAYQRSALITCSIIGNPDDTEGVEELGLVLGHAFSITSIRYVKTRTSNRVPLLRVRNPWGGEVEWRGMWSDKSEAWKSLTEETKKELGIECADDGEFWISYKDFVKHFGCVEICYLCPCSLGERDLGDGVQKWWQMYSFEGEWVKGVSSGGPSYNKNTFCYNPQYTINLIEPDDEDGAECTVIVALTLKNKRRMGSDQLIGFDIYRLNDVDSLTKPLGSEFFTLQEVLRRTDPTDRRDVVETLQLTVGTYAIVPWIVDVGNEGKFLLRVFSGEKNHAR
;
A
#
# COMPACT_ATOMS: atom_id res chain seq x y z
N GLN A 1 9.55 18.41 13.09
CA GLN A 1 8.74 19.35 13.90
C GLN A 1 8.01 18.57 15.00
N ASP A 2 7.70 19.18 16.15
CA ASP A 2 6.94 18.53 17.25
C ASP A 2 5.57 19.21 17.37
N PHE A 3 4.50 18.45 17.15
CA PHE A 3 3.12 18.96 17.09
C PHE A 3 2.71 19.62 18.41
N GLU A 4 2.86 18.93 19.53
CA GLU A 4 2.38 19.40 20.82
C GLU A 4 3.12 20.66 21.27
N LYS A 5 4.44 20.68 21.08
CA LYS A 5 5.26 21.84 21.37
C LYS A 5 4.86 23.06 20.53
N LEU A 6 4.76 22.90 19.21
CA LEU A 6 4.41 23.99 18.30
C LEU A 6 2.99 24.52 18.54
N ARG A 7 2.03 23.61 18.80
CA ARG A 7 0.66 23.98 19.16
C ARG A 7 0.62 24.78 20.45
N SER A 8 1.31 24.33 21.50
CA SER A 8 1.37 25.03 22.79
C SER A 8 2.00 26.43 22.66
N GLU A 9 3.08 26.54 21.87
CA GLU A 9 3.73 27.83 21.60
C GLU A 9 2.81 28.81 20.85
N CYS A 10 2.07 28.33 19.86
CA CYS A 10 1.12 29.14 19.10
C CYS A 10 -0.06 29.60 19.97
N LEU A 11 -0.61 28.70 20.79
CA LEU A 11 -1.67 29.02 21.75
C LEU A 11 -1.21 30.06 22.78
N ALA A 12 0.01 29.92 23.31
CA ALA A 12 0.56 30.86 24.28
C ALA A 12 0.79 32.26 23.69
N LYS A 13 1.14 32.35 22.40
CA LYS A 13 1.34 33.61 21.69
C LYS A 13 0.04 34.21 21.11
N GLY A 14 -1.04 33.44 21.05
CA GLY A 14 -2.28 33.84 20.37
C GLY A 14 -2.12 33.98 18.85
N THR A 15 -1.18 33.25 18.26
CA THR A 15 -0.89 33.27 16.82
C THR A 15 -1.28 31.95 16.17
N LEU A 16 -1.60 31.97 14.88
CA LEU A 16 -1.81 30.74 14.10
C LEU A 16 -0.47 30.23 13.55
N PHE A 17 -0.31 28.92 13.52
CA PHE A 17 0.89 28.28 12.99
C PHE A 17 1.02 28.57 11.49
N GLU A 18 2.24 28.90 11.09
CA GLU A 18 2.65 29.02 9.71
C GLU A 18 3.83 28.10 9.50
N ASP A 19 3.67 27.12 8.62
CA ASP A 19 4.66 26.08 8.44
C ASP A 19 5.88 26.60 7.66
N PRO A 20 7.07 26.70 8.28
CA PRO A 20 8.26 27.16 7.59
C PRO A 20 8.82 26.09 6.63
N GLU A 21 8.47 24.82 6.81
CA GLU A 21 8.97 23.70 5.99
C GLU A 21 8.10 23.42 4.76
N PHE A 22 6.87 23.96 4.74
CA PHE A 22 5.95 23.84 3.61
C PHE A 22 5.15 25.14 3.44
N PRO A 23 5.78 26.20 2.93
CA PRO A 23 5.21 27.54 2.91
C PRO A 23 4.00 27.61 1.96
N ALA A 24 3.03 28.45 2.28
CA ALA A 24 1.83 28.70 1.47
C ALA A 24 2.15 29.54 0.21
N THR A 25 2.95 28.97 -0.69
CA THR A 25 3.46 29.60 -1.92
C THR A 25 3.53 28.57 -3.05
N ASP A 26 3.77 29.05 -4.28
CA ASP A 26 3.87 28.20 -5.47
C ASP A 26 4.97 27.14 -5.39
N SER A 27 5.99 27.34 -4.54
CA SER A 27 7.05 26.34 -4.32
C SER A 27 6.53 25.04 -3.71
N SER A 28 5.40 25.07 -3.03
CA SER A 28 4.75 23.91 -2.41
C SER A 28 3.74 23.24 -3.36
N LEU A 29 3.39 23.91 -4.46
CA LEU A 29 2.48 23.40 -5.48
C LEU A 29 3.25 22.63 -6.56
N GLN A 30 4.21 23.28 -7.23
CA GLN A 30 5.02 22.70 -8.33
C GLN A 30 4.22 21.83 -9.33
N LEU A 31 3.04 22.30 -9.73
CA LEU A 31 2.17 21.60 -10.68
C LEU A 31 2.66 21.81 -12.12
N ASP A 32 2.39 20.83 -12.99
CA ASP A 32 2.71 20.91 -14.42
C ASP A 32 1.96 22.06 -15.13
N GLU A 33 0.69 22.26 -14.77
CA GLU A 33 -0.14 23.37 -15.24
C GLU A 33 -0.37 24.40 -14.11
N PRO A 34 0.36 25.53 -14.10
CA PRO A 34 0.22 26.51 -13.03
C PRO A 34 -1.11 27.25 -13.16
N LYS A 35 -1.98 27.08 -12.15
CA LYS A 35 -3.17 27.92 -11.93
C LYS A 35 -2.89 28.98 -10.87
N TYR A 36 -3.70 30.04 -10.83
CA TYR A 36 -3.59 31.06 -9.78
C TYR A 36 -4.29 30.59 -8.51
N TYR A 37 -3.50 30.13 -7.53
CA TYR A 37 -4.00 29.68 -6.24
C TYR A 37 -3.91 30.77 -5.18
N VAL A 38 -4.93 30.84 -4.32
CA VAL A 38 -4.91 31.63 -3.09
C VAL A 38 -4.99 30.67 -1.92
N TRP A 39 -3.98 30.71 -1.05
CA TRP A 39 -3.96 29.89 0.16
C TRP A 39 -4.87 30.49 1.22
N LYS A 40 -5.85 29.72 1.69
CA LYS A 40 -6.81 30.13 2.71
C LYS A 40 -6.95 29.08 3.78
N ARG A 41 -7.16 29.52 5.02
CA ARG A 41 -7.53 28.61 6.11
C ARG A 41 -9.01 28.25 6.02
N PRO A 42 -9.41 27.08 6.52
CA PRO A 42 -10.80 26.65 6.63
C PRO A 42 -11.75 27.69 7.23
N LYS A 43 -11.32 28.42 8.26
CA LYS A 43 -12.12 29.47 8.90
C LYS A 43 -12.34 30.73 8.04
N GLU A 44 -11.64 30.84 6.92
CA GLU A 44 -11.82 31.91 5.92
C GLU A 44 -12.72 31.47 4.76
N ILE A 45 -13.03 30.17 4.67
CA ILE A 45 -13.81 29.55 3.59
C ILE A 45 -15.19 29.14 4.11
N PHE A 46 -15.25 28.56 5.32
CA PHE A 46 -16.45 27.96 5.90
C PHE A 46 -16.79 28.61 7.25
N ASP A 47 -18.09 28.73 7.54
CA ASP A 47 -18.57 29.28 8.82
C ASP A 47 -18.32 28.31 10.01
N ASN A 48 -18.42 27.00 9.78
CA ASN A 48 -18.24 25.96 10.79
C ASN A 48 -17.39 24.80 10.23
N PRO A 49 -16.07 25.01 10.05
CA PRO A 49 -15.18 23.95 9.64
C PRO A 49 -15.06 22.89 10.74
N ALA A 50 -15.04 21.63 10.34
CA ALA A 50 -14.85 20.48 11.20
C ALA A 50 -13.70 19.62 10.66
N PHE A 51 -13.01 18.94 11.56
CA PHE A 51 -11.94 18.04 11.17
C PHE A 51 -12.55 16.75 10.60
N VAL A 52 -13.41 16.10 11.39
CA VAL A 52 -14.20 14.93 11.04
C VAL A 52 -15.67 15.20 11.44
N ILE A 53 -16.64 14.75 10.64
CA ILE A 53 -18.09 14.88 10.90
C ILE A 53 -18.75 13.50 10.83
N ASP A 54 -19.45 13.11 11.90
CA ASP A 54 -20.21 11.85 11.96
C ASP A 54 -19.38 10.57 11.71
N GLY A 55 -18.11 10.61 12.11
CA GLY A 55 -17.15 9.52 11.91
C GLY A 55 -16.42 9.67 10.58
N VAL A 56 -15.59 8.68 10.27
CA VAL A 56 -14.80 8.69 9.04
C VAL A 56 -15.53 7.86 8.00
N SER A 57 -15.74 8.45 6.84
CA SER A 57 -16.43 7.82 5.75
C SER A 57 -15.62 7.89 4.46
N ARG A 58 -15.92 6.94 3.58
CA ARG A 58 -15.39 6.93 2.21
C ARG A 58 -15.85 8.14 1.39
N PHE A 59 -17.01 8.72 1.75
CA PHE A 59 -17.54 9.92 1.10
C PHE A 59 -16.72 11.17 1.39
N ASP A 60 -15.77 11.10 2.32
CA ASP A 60 -14.90 12.20 2.72
C ASP A 60 -13.71 12.36 1.76
N ILE A 61 -13.57 11.44 0.80
CA ILE A 61 -12.47 11.36 -0.15
C ILE A 61 -13.02 11.55 -1.56
N LYS A 62 -12.87 12.76 -2.11
CA LYS A 62 -13.12 13.07 -3.53
C LYS A 62 -11.87 13.65 -4.16
N GLN A 63 -11.57 13.19 -5.36
CA GLN A 63 -10.41 13.67 -6.11
C GLN A 63 -10.59 15.12 -6.53
N GLY A 64 -9.53 15.90 -6.33
CA GLY A 64 -9.44 17.27 -6.81
C GLY A 64 -8.75 17.38 -8.17
N GLY A 65 -8.03 18.48 -8.35
CA GLY A 65 -7.42 18.90 -9.61
C GLY A 65 -6.05 18.31 -9.92
N ILE A 66 -5.61 17.28 -9.19
CA ILE A 66 -4.33 16.58 -9.43
C ILE A 66 -4.54 15.08 -9.68
N ALA A 67 -3.55 14.45 -10.31
CA ALA A 67 -3.60 13.05 -10.72
C ALA A 67 -3.09 12.11 -9.61
N ASP A 68 -3.71 12.18 -8.44
CA ASP A 68 -3.32 11.45 -7.23
C ASP A 68 -4.32 10.35 -6.82
N CYS A 69 -5.21 9.94 -7.73
CA CYS A 69 -6.23 8.89 -7.51
C CYS A 69 -5.68 7.61 -6.87
N TRP A 70 -4.43 7.26 -7.18
CA TRP A 70 -3.69 6.14 -6.59
C TRP A 70 -3.60 6.21 -5.05
N MET A 71 -3.46 7.42 -4.49
CA MET A 71 -3.41 7.64 -3.04
C MET A 71 -4.81 7.58 -2.44
N LEU A 72 -5.81 8.15 -3.12
CA LEU A 72 -7.21 8.15 -2.67
C LEU A 72 -7.76 6.72 -2.57
N ALA A 73 -7.41 5.87 -3.52
CA ALA A 73 -7.72 4.44 -3.49
C ALA A 73 -7.23 3.77 -2.21
N ALA A 74 -5.95 3.95 -1.88
CA ALA A 74 -5.34 3.42 -0.66
C ALA A 74 -5.99 4.00 0.61
N LEU A 75 -6.32 5.29 0.63
CA LEU A 75 -7.02 5.94 1.76
C LEU A 75 -8.43 5.40 1.94
N ALA A 76 -9.18 5.21 0.86
CA ALA A 76 -10.52 4.67 0.93
C ALA A 76 -10.52 3.23 1.46
N CYS A 77 -9.47 2.45 1.15
CA CYS A 77 -9.25 1.15 1.78
C CYS A 77 -8.94 1.29 3.28
N LEU A 78 -8.12 2.27 3.65
CA LEU A 78 -7.74 2.54 5.04
C LEU A 78 -8.92 2.93 5.93
N THR A 79 -9.91 3.69 5.43
CA THR A 79 -11.11 4.07 6.22
C THR A 79 -11.94 2.85 6.65
N SER A 80 -11.79 1.70 5.98
CA SER A 80 -12.40 0.44 6.41
C SER A 80 -11.71 -0.24 7.60
N LYS A 81 -10.54 0.27 8.02
CA LYS A 81 -9.69 -0.24 9.10
C LYS A 81 -9.42 0.85 10.12
N GLU A 82 -10.35 1.02 11.05
CA GLU A 82 -10.37 2.12 12.03
C GLU A 82 -9.05 2.31 12.81
N GLU A 83 -8.40 1.24 13.25
CA GLU A 83 -7.13 1.32 14.00
C GLU A 83 -5.96 1.79 13.12
N LEU A 84 -5.83 1.27 11.90
CA LEU A 84 -4.82 1.73 10.94
C LEU A 84 -5.10 3.18 10.52
N PHE A 85 -6.37 3.53 10.35
CA PHE A 85 -6.78 4.91 10.08
C PHE A 85 -6.36 5.86 11.21
N ARG A 86 -6.70 5.54 12.47
CA ARG A 86 -6.30 6.35 13.66
C ARG A 86 -4.79 6.49 13.81
N ARG A 87 -4.03 5.53 13.28
CA ARG A 87 -2.58 5.61 13.28
C ARG A 87 -2.07 6.68 12.33
N VAL A 88 -2.67 6.79 11.13
CA VAL A 88 -2.34 7.80 10.11
C VAL A 88 -2.94 9.16 10.45
N VAL A 89 -4.17 9.18 10.98
CA VAL A 89 -4.93 10.38 11.37
C VAL A 89 -5.19 10.33 12.87
N PRO A 90 -4.28 10.90 13.69
CA PRO A 90 -4.44 10.89 15.14
C PRO A 90 -5.71 11.61 15.60
N ASP A 91 -6.37 11.05 16.61
CA ASP A 91 -7.52 11.65 17.29
C ASP A 91 -7.13 12.95 18.05
N GLY A 92 -8.13 13.74 18.44
CA GLY A 92 -7.94 14.94 19.27
C GLY A 92 -7.61 16.22 18.49
N GLN A 93 -7.72 16.18 17.17
CA GLN A 93 -7.58 17.33 16.28
C GLN A 93 -8.94 18.02 16.06
N SER A 94 -8.99 19.35 16.16
CA SER A 94 -10.25 20.11 16.10
C SER A 94 -10.05 21.54 15.63
N PHE A 95 -11.03 22.08 14.92
CA PHE A 95 -11.12 23.51 14.60
C PHE A 95 -11.74 24.35 15.73
N LYS A 96 -12.33 23.69 16.74
CA LYS A 96 -13.03 24.34 17.85
C LYS A 96 -12.17 24.37 19.11
N GLU A 97 -11.64 23.22 19.51
CA GLU A 97 -10.87 23.05 20.74
C GLU A 97 -9.37 23.16 20.47
N ASN A 98 -8.65 23.92 21.30
CA ASN A 98 -7.18 24.10 21.21
C ASN A 98 -6.67 24.45 19.80
N TYR A 99 -7.50 25.17 19.03
CA TYR A 99 -7.19 25.53 17.66
C TYR A 99 -6.06 26.56 17.58
N ALA A 100 -4.99 26.20 16.89
CA ALA A 100 -3.87 27.09 16.57
C ALA A 100 -3.49 27.04 15.07
N GLY A 101 -4.40 26.59 14.20
CA GLY A 101 -4.15 26.46 12.75
C GLY A 101 -3.05 25.45 12.41
N ILE A 102 -2.92 24.40 13.22
CA ILE A 102 -1.88 23.36 13.16
C ILE A 102 -2.54 21.98 13.28
N PHE A 103 -2.11 21.04 12.45
CA PHE A 103 -2.58 19.65 12.39
C PHE A 103 -1.40 18.72 12.16
N HIS A 104 -1.60 17.42 12.36
CA HIS A 104 -0.55 16.43 12.12
C HIS A 104 -1.10 15.07 11.69
N PHE A 105 -0.26 14.35 10.94
CA PHE A 105 -0.55 13.05 10.37
C PHE A 105 0.70 12.17 10.48
N LYS A 106 0.53 10.85 10.48
CA LYS A 106 1.66 9.93 10.56
C LYS A 106 1.72 9.06 9.33
N PHE A 107 2.89 9.01 8.71
CA PHE A 107 3.15 8.14 7.56
C PHE A 107 4.31 7.21 7.88
N TRP A 108 4.25 6.00 7.37
CA TRP A 108 5.36 5.07 7.42
C TRP A 108 6.40 5.46 6.39
N GLN A 109 7.64 5.66 6.85
CA GLN A 109 8.78 5.95 6.00
C GLN A 109 9.98 5.15 6.48
N TYR A 110 10.38 4.14 5.69
CA TYR A 110 11.59 3.34 5.91
C TYR A 110 11.69 2.80 7.35
N ASP A 111 10.72 1.98 7.77
CA ASP A 111 10.65 1.32 9.07
C ASP A 111 10.38 2.18 10.31
N ARG A 112 9.83 3.37 10.10
CA ARG A 112 9.39 4.23 11.19
C ARG A 112 8.16 5.03 10.79
N TRP A 113 7.32 5.27 11.78
CA TRP A 113 6.25 6.26 11.70
C TRP A 113 6.86 7.65 11.85
N VAL A 114 6.66 8.48 10.84
CA VAL A 114 7.08 9.88 10.81
C VAL A 114 5.85 10.74 11.02
N ASP A 115 5.90 11.57 12.06
CA ASP A 115 4.88 12.56 12.38
C ASP A 115 5.12 13.83 11.54
N VAL A 116 4.17 14.13 10.65
CA VAL A 116 4.21 15.26 9.72
C VAL A 116 3.22 16.31 10.20
N VAL A 117 3.78 17.42 10.67
CA VAL A 117 3.03 18.59 11.12
C VAL A 117 2.79 19.53 9.96
N ILE A 118 1.59 20.09 9.85
CA ILE A 118 1.24 21.10 8.84
C ILE A 118 0.44 22.23 9.46
N ASP A 119 0.43 23.39 8.81
CA ASP A 119 -0.63 24.38 9.02
C ASP A 119 -1.89 24.05 8.20
N ASP A 120 -3.01 24.70 8.50
CA ASP A 120 -4.29 24.45 7.83
C ASP A 120 -4.56 25.32 6.60
N ARG A 121 -3.58 26.05 6.05
CA ARG A 121 -3.79 26.81 4.80
C ARG A 121 -3.92 25.83 3.62
N LEU A 122 -5.03 25.86 2.90
CA LEU A 122 -5.27 25.02 1.73
C LEU A 122 -5.28 25.89 0.46
N PRO A 123 -4.78 25.36 -0.68
CA PRO A 123 -4.86 26.09 -1.94
C PRO A 123 -6.31 26.18 -2.44
N THR A 124 -6.73 27.38 -2.84
CA THR A 124 -8.09 27.60 -3.35
C THR A 124 -8.12 28.34 -4.68
N ILE A 125 -9.14 28.05 -5.49
CA ILE A 125 -9.48 28.78 -6.71
C ILE A 125 -10.88 29.36 -6.52
N LYS A 126 -11.00 30.68 -6.68
CA LYS A 126 -12.28 31.40 -6.48
C LYS A 126 -12.95 31.12 -5.12
N GLY A 127 -12.17 30.80 -4.10
CA GLY A 127 -12.65 30.49 -2.75
C GLY A 127 -13.09 29.05 -2.53
N HIS A 128 -12.90 28.16 -3.50
CA HIS A 128 -13.14 26.71 -3.37
C HIS A 128 -11.80 25.97 -3.32
N ILE A 129 -11.73 24.92 -2.52
CA ILE A 129 -10.57 24.01 -2.48
C ILE A 129 -10.49 23.32 -3.86
N ASP A 130 -9.31 23.31 -4.48
CA ASP A 130 -9.12 22.67 -5.81
C ASP A 130 -8.58 21.25 -5.69
N PHE A 131 -8.12 20.84 -4.52
CA PHE A 131 -7.52 19.53 -4.25
C PHE A 131 -8.54 18.59 -3.56
N MET A 132 -8.09 17.55 -2.86
CA MET A 132 -8.98 16.60 -2.21
C MET A 132 -10.03 17.28 -1.32
N GLU A 133 -11.29 16.86 -1.44
CA GLU A 133 -12.42 17.37 -0.66
C GLU A 133 -13.35 16.27 -0.16
N SER A 134 -14.12 16.57 0.89
CA SER A 134 -15.21 15.70 1.36
C SER A 134 -16.50 16.02 0.62
N SER A 135 -17.40 15.03 0.51
CA SER A 135 -18.79 15.27 0.11
C SER A 135 -19.50 16.25 1.05
N GLN A 136 -19.09 16.28 2.31
CA GLN A 136 -19.47 17.31 3.25
C GLN A 136 -18.45 18.45 3.16
N SER A 137 -18.82 19.54 2.48
CA SER A 137 -17.88 20.62 2.14
C SER A 137 -17.10 21.22 3.33
N ASN A 138 -17.62 21.10 4.57
CA ASN A 138 -16.99 21.65 5.77
C ASN A 138 -16.18 20.62 6.59
N GLU A 139 -16.02 19.39 6.10
CA GLU A 139 -15.15 18.36 6.66
C GLU A 139 -13.81 18.30 5.93
N LEU A 140 -12.69 18.29 6.67
CA LEU A 140 -11.40 18.70 6.12
C LEU A 140 -10.21 17.81 6.47
N TRP A 141 -10.42 16.69 7.16
CA TRP A 141 -9.32 15.77 7.49
C TRP A 141 -8.61 15.25 6.24
N SER A 142 -9.37 14.97 5.18
CA SER A 142 -8.85 14.38 3.92
C SER A 142 -7.99 15.39 3.14
N ALA A 143 -8.48 16.61 2.97
CA ALA A 143 -7.73 17.72 2.37
C ALA A 143 -6.43 18.04 3.13
N LEU A 144 -6.46 18.00 4.46
CA LEU A 144 -5.29 18.22 5.30
C LEU A 144 -4.31 17.04 5.25
N LEU A 145 -4.81 15.81 5.15
CA LEU A 145 -3.96 14.62 4.99
C LEU A 145 -3.18 14.68 3.68
N GLU A 146 -3.86 14.98 2.57
CA GLU A 146 -3.24 15.15 1.25
C GLU A 146 -2.14 16.22 1.30
N LYS A 147 -2.39 17.35 1.98
CA LYS A 147 -1.36 18.37 2.21
C LYS A 147 -0.15 17.84 2.98
N ALA A 148 -0.37 17.08 4.05
CA ALA A 148 0.72 16.50 4.81
C ALA A 148 1.53 15.48 4.00
N TYR A 149 0.85 14.72 3.14
CA TYR A 149 1.50 13.79 2.23
C TYR A 149 2.29 14.51 1.13
N ALA A 150 1.72 15.58 0.55
CA ALA A 150 2.41 16.47 -0.37
C ALA A 150 3.67 17.08 0.26
N LYS A 151 3.59 17.53 1.52
CA LYS A 151 4.76 18.00 2.27
C LYS A 151 5.82 16.91 2.44
N MET A 152 5.42 15.68 2.74
CA MET A 152 6.35 14.57 2.87
C MET A 152 7.10 14.30 1.56
N TYR A 153 6.44 14.42 0.42
CA TYR A 153 7.05 14.24 -0.90
C TYR A 153 7.74 15.49 -1.46
N GLY A 154 7.40 16.68 -0.95
CA GLY A 154 8.05 17.96 -1.23
C GLY A 154 7.15 19.01 -1.88
N SER A 155 6.09 18.60 -2.58
CA SER A 155 5.10 19.47 -3.23
C SER A 155 3.84 18.68 -3.58
N TYR A 156 2.75 19.37 -3.91
CA TYR A 156 1.54 18.73 -4.45
C TYR A 156 1.81 18.07 -5.81
N GLY A 157 2.61 18.70 -6.68
CA GLY A 157 2.98 18.14 -7.98
C GLY A 157 3.78 16.84 -7.88
N ALA A 158 4.50 16.62 -6.78
CA ALA A 158 5.18 15.34 -6.53
C ALA A 158 4.21 14.16 -6.29
N LEU A 159 2.91 14.43 -6.05
CA LEU A 159 1.87 13.41 -5.92
C LEU A 159 1.26 13.00 -7.27
N ASN A 160 1.53 13.73 -8.35
CA ASN A 160 1.06 13.34 -9.68
C ASN A 160 1.65 11.98 -10.09
N TYR A 161 0.82 11.14 -10.72
CA TYR A 161 1.23 9.89 -11.36
C TYR A 161 1.96 8.93 -10.42
N GLY A 162 1.36 8.64 -9.27
CA GLY A 162 1.90 7.64 -8.36
C GLY A 162 1.29 6.25 -8.48
N ASN A 163 1.69 5.38 -7.56
CA ASN A 163 1.31 3.97 -7.56
C ASN A 163 0.63 3.62 -6.23
N GLU A 164 -0.55 3.00 -6.30
CA GLU A 164 -1.39 2.69 -5.12
C GLU A 164 -0.62 1.87 -4.07
N ALA A 165 0.21 0.92 -4.50
CA ALA A 165 1.06 0.13 -3.63
C ALA A 165 2.01 0.99 -2.76
N GLU A 166 2.48 2.12 -3.27
CA GLU A 166 3.33 3.03 -2.50
C GLU A 166 2.56 3.72 -1.37
N ALA A 167 1.36 4.22 -1.68
CA ALA A 167 0.48 4.84 -0.69
C ALA A 167 0.02 3.81 0.35
N MET A 168 -0.33 2.60 -0.09
CA MET A 168 -0.76 1.54 0.82
C MET A 168 0.38 1.16 1.79
N ALA A 169 1.62 1.07 1.30
CA ALA A 169 2.79 0.85 2.16
C ALA A 169 3.03 2.02 3.13
N ASP A 170 2.86 3.27 2.68
CA ASP A 170 3.06 4.46 3.52
C ASP A 170 1.96 4.61 4.59
N PHE A 171 0.73 4.17 4.32
CA PHE A 171 -0.38 4.23 5.29
C PHE A 171 -0.44 3.05 6.24
N THR A 172 0.22 1.93 5.92
CA THR A 172 0.12 0.70 6.73
C THR A 172 1.45 0.25 7.30
N GLY A 173 2.58 0.70 6.76
CA GLY A 173 3.89 0.13 7.02
C GLY A 173 4.10 -1.28 6.50
N GLY A 174 3.15 -1.82 5.75
CA GLY A 174 3.23 -3.14 5.14
C GLY A 174 4.21 -3.23 3.98
N VAL A 175 4.20 -4.39 3.34
CA VAL A 175 4.80 -4.65 2.03
C VAL A 175 3.71 -5.03 1.05
N VAL A 176 3.75 -4.46 -0.15
CA VAL A 176 2.69 -4.62 -1.14
C VAL A 176 3.24 -5.39 -2.33
N GLU A 177 2.64 -6.53 -2.61
CA GLU A 177 2.91 -7.32 -3.80
C GLU A 177 1.84 -7.04 -4.85
N VAL A 178 2.25 -6.73 -6.07
CA VAL A 178 1.37 -6.32 -7.16
C VAL A 178 1.32 -7.42 -8.21
N TYR A 179 0.11 -7.88 -8.50
CA TYR A 179 -0.18 -8.91 -9.49
C TYR A 179 -0.91 -8.28 -10.68
N ASP A 180 -0.27 -8.31 -11.83
CA ASP A 180 -0.88 -7.93 -13.09
C ASP A 180 -1.75 -9.10 -13.60
N LEU A 181 -3.03 -8.81 -13.82
CA LEU A 181 -4.01 -9.75 -14.37
C LEU A 181 -4.37 -9.42 -15.83
N ALA A 182 -3.71 -8.44 -16.44
CA ALA A 182 -3.86 -8.14 -17.85
C ALA A 182 -3.70 -9.42 -18.70
N ASP A 183 -4.42 -9.47 -19.81
CA ASP A 183 -4.47 -10.62 -20.73
C ASP A 183 -5.03 -11.93 -20.15
N ASN A 184 -5.73 -11.90 -19.01
CA ASN A 184 -6.32 -13.09 -18.35
C ASN A 184 -5.29 -14.16 -17.97
N GLN A 185 -4.08 -13.75 -17.58
CA GLN A 185 -3.01 -14.67 -17.18
C GLN A 185 -2.65 -14.54 -15.69
N PRO A 186 -3.57 -14.89 -14.77
CA PRO A 186 -3.22 -14.91 -13.36
C PRO A 186 -2.13 -15.95 -13.08
N PRO A 187 -1.31 -15.76 -12.03
CA PRO A 187 -0.40 -16.79 -11.57
C PRO A 187 -1.09 -18.15 -11.34
N VAL A 188 -0.34 -19.23 -11.49
CA VAL A 188 -0.84 -20.57 -11.15
C VAL A 188 -1.27 -20.59 -9.68
N ASN A 189 -2.47 -21.10 -9.39
CA ASN A 189 -3.06 -21.13 -8.05
C ASN A 189 -3.32 -19.76 -7.40
N PHE A 190 -3.44 -18.68 -8.18
CA PHE A 190 -3.61 -17.32 -7.67
C PHE A 190 -4.77 -17.14 -6.66
N TYR A 191 -5.91 -17.81 -6.88
CA TYR A 191 -6.99 -17.81 -5.88
C TYR A 191 -6.53 -18.29 -4.48
N ASN A 192 -5.70 -19.33 -4.42
CA ASN A 192 -5.18 -19.84 -3.16
C ASN A 192 -4.14 -18.89 -2.54
N ILE A 193 -3.38 -18.17 -3.36
CA ILE A 193 -2.46 -17.11 -2.90
C ILE A 193 -3.27 -16.02 -2.19
N MET A 194 -4.31 -15.50 -2.85
CA MET A 194 -5.19 -14.49 -2.26
C MET A 194 -5.90 -15.02 -1.01
N LEU A 195 -6.40 -16.27 -1.03
CA LEU A 195 -7.05 -16.88 0.13
C LEU A 195 -6.11 -16.98 1.33
N LYS A 196 -4.86 -17.43 1.12
CA LYS A 196 -3.85 -17.50 2.18
C LYS A 196 -3.49 -16.10 2.70
N ALA A 197 -3.36 -15.11 1.81
CA ALA A 197 -3.11 -13.73 2.21
C ALA A 197 -4.26 -13.15 3.05
N TYR A 198 -5.50 -13.36 2.62
CA TYR A 198 -6.71 -12.97 3.35
C TYR A 198 -6.80 -13.64 4.74
N GLN A 199 -6.51 -14.94 4.82
CA GLN A 199 -6.46 -15.68 6.09
C GLN A 199 -5.36 -15.16 7.04
N ARG A 200 -4.30 -14.57 6.49
CA ARG A 200 -3.21 -13.91 7.22
C ARG A 200 -3.47 -12.41 7.46
N SER A 201 -4.72 -11.97 7.33
CA SER A 201 -5.16 -10.58 7.56
C SER A 201 -4.46 -9.55 6.67
N ALA A 202 -3.97 -9.94 5.49
CA ALA A 202 -3.48 -8.98 4.50
C ALA A 202 -4.63 -8.09 4.00
N LEU A 203 -4.33 -6.84 3.67
CA LEU A 203 -5.26 -5.99 2.92
C LEU A 203 -5.10 -6.33 1.45
N ILE A 204 -6.21 -6.52 0.75
CA ILE A 204 -6.20 -6.87 -0.67
C ILE A 204 -7.04 -5.84 -1.41
N THR A 205 -6.43 -5.17 -2.37
CA THR A 205 -7.10 -4.22 -3.28
C THR A 205 -7.00 -4.74 -4.70
N CYS A 206 -7.87 -4.24 -5.56
CA CYS A 206 -7.91 -4.62 -6.96
C CYS A 206 -8.43 -3.46 -7.79
N SER A 207 -7.93 -3.31 -9.01
CA SER A 207 -8.36 -2.22 -9.90
C SER A 207 -8.73 -2.73 -11.28
N ILE A 208 -9.61 -1.98 -11.93
CA ILE A 208 -10.01 -2.21 -13.32
C ILE A 208 -9.27 -1.19 -14.17
N ILE A 209 -8.46 -1.68 -15.12
CA ILE A 209 -7.68 -0.82 -16.00
C ILE A 209 -8.64 -0.19 -17.01
N GLY A 210 -8.81 1.14 -16.94
CA GLY A 210 -9.54 1.92 -17.94
C GLY A 210 -8.67 2.26 -19.15
N ASN A 211 -9.30 2.68 -20.25
CA ASN A 211 -8.57 3.30 -21.35
C ASN A 211 -8.06 4.69 -20.92
N PRO A 212 -6.83 5.08 -21.28
CA PRO A 212 -6.29 6.42 -20.93
C PRO A 212 -7.14 7.59 -21.46
N ASP A 213 -7.86 7.37 -22.56
CA ASP A 213 -8.69 8.37 -23.24
C ASP A 213 -10.16 8.36 -22.81
N ASP A 214 -10.60 7.35 -22.05
CA ASP A 214 -11.98 7.25 -21.55
C ASP A 214 -12.05 7.77 -20.11
N THR A 215 -12.90 8.77 -19.88
CA THR A 215 -13.37 9.13 -18.53
C THR A 215 -14.00 7.90 -17.87
N GLU A 216 -13.79 7.74 -16.56
CA GLU A 216 -14.33 6.67 -15.70
C GLU A 216 -15.72 6.20 -16.16
N GLY A 217 -15.75 5.12 -16.91
CA GLY A 217 -16.96 4.56 -17.51
C GLY A 217 -17.53 3.45 -16.62
N VAL A 218 -18.85 3.42 -16.46
CA VAL A 218 -19.51 2.27 -15.84
C VAL A 218 -19.82 1.24 -16.93
N GLU A 219 -19.24 0.04 -16.84
CA GLU A 219 -19.57 -1.08 -17.72
C GLU A 219 -21.06 -1.45 -17.61
N GLU A 220 -21.62 -2.12 -18.63
CA GLU A 220 -23.01 -2.63 -18.58
C GLU A 220 -23.29 -3.52 -17.37
N LEU A 221 -22.24 -4.16 -16.83
CA LEU A 221 -22.31 -5.03 -15.66
C LEU A 221 -22.16 -4.28 -14.32
N GLY A 222 -22.07 -2.95 -14.32
CA GLY A 222 -22.02 -2.12 -13.12
C GLY A 222 -20.64 -2.02 -12.47
N LEU A 223 -19.57 -2.33 -13.20
CA LEU A 223 -18.19 -2.13 -12.77
C LEU A 223 -17.68 -0.78 -13.26
N VAL A 224 -16.94 -0.06 -12.43
CA VAL A 224 -16.35 1.23 -12.76
C VAL A 224 -14.94 1.01 -13.34
N LEU A 225 -14.71 1.44 -14.58
CA LEU A 225 -13.41 1.41 -15.24
C LEU A 225 -12.48 2.49 -14.67
N GLY A 226 -11.18 2.20 -14.59
CA GLY A 226 -10.18 3.13 -14.05
C GLY A 226 -10.24 3.31 -12.55
N HIS A 227 -10.97 2.43 -11.84
CA HIS A 227 -11.26 2.58 -10.42
C HIS A 227 -10.67 1.43 -9.58
N ALA A 228 -10.36 1.76 -8.32
CA ALA A 228 -9.84 0.82 -7.33
C ALA A 228 -10.94 0.33 -6.39
N PHE A 229 -10.85 -0.93 -6.00
CA PHE A 229 -11.80 -1.65 -5.17
C PHE A 229 -11.05 -2.42 -4.08
N SER A 230 -11.73 -2.76 -2.98
CA SER A 230 -11.16 -3.60 -1.93
C SER A 230 -11.75 -5.01 -1.97
N ILE A 231 -10.94 -6.04 -1.70
CA ILE A 231 -11.45 -7.40 -1.48
C ILE A 231 -11.66 -7.61 0.01
N THR A 232 -12.91 -7.80 0.44
CA THR A 232 -13.28 -7.90 1.86
C THR A 232 -13.54 -9.33 2.32
N SER A 233 -13.64 -10.30 1.40
CA SER A 233 -13.80 -11.72 1.73
C SER A 233 -13.38 -12.62 0.57
N ILE A 234 -12.72 -13.75 0.88
CA ILE A 234 -12.31 -14.76 -0.10
C ILE A 234 -12.71 -16.13 0.43
N ARG A 235 -13.63 -16.83 -0.24
CA ARG A 235 -14.19 -18.09 0.29
C ARG A 235 -14.59 -19.09 -0.78
N TYR A 236 -14.28 -20.36 -0.52
CA TYR A 236 -14.89 -21.47 -1.23
C TYR A 236 -16.29 -21.73 -0.68
N VAL A 237 -17.29 -21.66 -1.55
CA VAL A 237 -18.69 -21.88 -1.21
C VAL A 237 -19.14 -23.24 -1.71
N LYS A 238 -19.76 -24.05 -0.85
CA LYS A 238 -20.32 -25.36 -1.24
C LYS A 238 -21.73 -25.17 -1.77
N THR A 239 -21.99 -25.61 -3.00
CA THR A 239 -23.34 -25.65 -3.55
C THR A 239 -24.10 -26.89 -3.05
N ARG A 240 -25.43 -26.89 -3.20
CA ARG A 240 -26.28 -28.09 -2.96
C ARG A 240 -25.84 -29.31 -3.78
N THR A 241 -25.18 -29.08 -4.91
CA THR A 241 -24.63 -30.13 -5.79
C THR A 241 -23.22 -30.60 -5.40
N SER A 242 -22.72 -30.20 -4.21
CA SER A 242 -21.39 -30.54 -3.67
C SER A 242 -20.18 -30.00 -4.44
N ASN A 243 -20.38 -29.06 -5.37
CA ASN A 243 -19.27 -28.36 -6.03
C ASN A 243 -18.79 -27.20 -5.14
N ARG A 244 -17.47 -27.03 -5.03
CA ARG A 244 -16.86 -25.85 -4.40
C ARG A 244 -16.71 -24.75 -5.44
N VAL A 245 -17.32 -23.59 -5.19
CA VAL A 245 -17.24 -22.41 -6.05
C VAL A 245 -16.35 -21.38 -5.38
N PRO A 246 -15.27 -20.92 -6.04
CA PRO A 246 -14.43 -19.83 -5.53
C PRO A 246 -15.14 -18.49 -5.72
N LEU A 247 -15.45 -17.81 -4.61
CA LEU A 247 -16.09 -16.49 -4.62
C LEU A 247 -15.22 -15.45 -3.90
N LEU A 248 -15.32 -14.22 -4.39
CA LEU A 248 -14.70 -13.03 -3.84
C LEU A 248 -15.80 -12.03 -3.49
N ARG A 249 -15.70 -11.36 -2.35
CA ARG A 249 -16.50 -10.19 -2.02
C ARG A 249 -15.66 -8.95 -2.25
N VAL A 250 -16.12 -8.10 -3.16
CA VAL A 250 -15.45 -6.89 -3.60
C VAL A 250 -16.27 -5.70 -3.12
N ARG A 251 -15.59 -4.64 -2.70
CA ARG A 251 -16.19 -3.41 -2.21
C ARG A 251 -15.76 -2.24 -3.07
N ASN A 252 -16.75 -1.52 -3.58
CA ASN A 252 -16.57 -0.21 -4.20
C ASN A 252 -16.45 0.87 -3.10
N PRO A 253 -15.33 1.61 -3.03
CA PRO A 253 -15.15 2.67 -2.06
C PRO A 253 -16.05 3.89 -2.30
N TRP A 254 -16.65 4.08 -3.47
CA TRP A 254 -17.65 5.16 -3.63
C TRP A 254 -19.01 4.79 -3.07
N GLY A 255 -19.35 3.50 -3.07
CA GLY A 255 -20.67 3.05 -2.65
C GLY A 255 -21.81 3.43 -3.58
N GLY A 256 -23.03 3.14 -3.13
CA GLY A 256 -24.26 3.49 -3.84
C GLY A 256 -24.67 2.45 -4.89
N GLU A 257 -25.53 2.87 -5.81
CA GLU A 257 -26.29 1.97 -6.71
C GLU A 257 -25.48 1.33 -7.87
N VAL A 258 -24.17 1.56 -7.92
CA VAL A 258 -23.28 1.04 -8.98
C VAL A 258 -22.53 -0.19 -8.46
N GLU A 259 -23.23 -1.32 -8.53
CA GLU A 259 -22.75 -2.64 -8.12
C GLU A 259 -22.76 -3.63 -9.28
N TRP A 260 -21.99 -4.71 -9.12
CA TRP A 260 -21.96 -5.83 -10.03
C TRP A 260 -23.36 -6.40 -10.28
N ARG A 261 -23.75 -6.49 -11.56
CA ARG A 261 -25.05 -7.02 -12.01
C ARG A 261 -24.98 -8.43 -12.58
N GLY A 262 -23.79 -9.02 -12.61
CA GLY A 262 -23.55 -10.35 -13.15
C GLY A 262 -23.93 -11.49 -12.20
N MET A 263 -23.36 -12.66 -12.44
CA MET A 263 -23.58 -13.84 -11.61
C MET A 263 -23.01 -13.62 -10.20
N TRP A 264 -23.74 -14.06 -9.17
CA TRP A 264 -23.46 -13.81 -7.74
C TRP A 264 -23.63 -12.36 -7.26
N SER A 265 -24.15 -11.46 -8.09
CA SER A 265 -24.69 -10.18 -7.61
C SER A 265 -25.77 -10.38 -6.53
N ASP A 266 -26.06 -9.35 -5.76
CA ASP A 266 -27.03 -9.38 -4.66
C ASP A 266 -28.41 -9.91 -5.06
N LYS A 267 -28.86 -9.56 -6.26
CA LYS A 267 -30.15 -9.97 -6.83
C LYS A 267 -30.06 -11.26 -7.66
N SER A 268 -28.92 -11.95 -7.67
CA SER A 268 -28.66 -13.12 -8.51
C SER A 268 -29.45 -14.35 -8.08
N GLU A 269 -30.02 -15.08 -9.04
CA GLU A 269 -30.65 -16.37 -8.76
C GLU A 269 -29.65 -17.46 -8.37
N ALA A 270 -28.34 -17.24 -8.60
CA ALA A 270 -27.27 -18.16 -8.24
C ALA A 270 -27.29 -18.52 -6.74
N TRP A 271 -27.73 -17.58 -5.89
CA TRP A 271 -27.89 -17.81 -4.45
C TRP A 271 -28.88 -18.91 -4.09
N LYS A 272 -29.87 -19.21 -4.96
CA LYS A 272 -30.83 -20.33 -4.75
C LYS A 272 -30.13 -21.69 -4.72
N SER A 273 -28.93 -21.80 -5.30
CA SER A 273 -28.13 -23.03 -5.34
C SER A 273 -27.43 -23.35 -4.01
N LEU A 274 -27.42 -22.42 -3.05
CA LEU A 274 -26.77 -22.59 -1.73
C LEU A 274 -27.75 -23.06 -0.65
N THR A 275 -27.22 -23.58 0.46
CA THR A 275 -28.02 -23.85 1.66
C THR A 275 -28.23 -22.56 2.46
N GLU A 276 -29.28 -22.50 3.28
CA GLU A 276 -29.56 -21.29 4.09
C GLU A 276 -28.48 -21.06 5.15
N GLU A 277 -27.85 -22.12 5.66
CA GLU A 277 -26.70 -22.03 6.58
C GLU A 277 -25.52 -21.32 5.90
N THR A 278 -25.21 -21.71 4.66
CA THR A 278 -24.11 -21.12 3.89
C THR A 278 -24.37 -19.64 3.58
N LYS A 279 -25.62 -19.27 3.27
CA LYS A 279 -25.99 -17.86 3.04
C LYS A 279 -25.82 -17.02 4.30
N LYS A 280 -26.21 -17.56 5.46
CA LYS A 280 -26.04 -16.89 6.75
C LYS A 280 -24.57 -16.72 7.10
N GLU A 281 -23.73 -17.71 6.81
CA GLU A 281 -22.27 -17.63 7.00
C GLU A 281 -21.60 -16.59 6.10
N LEU A 282 -22.11 -16.41 4.88
CA LEU A 282 -21.62 -15.41 3.94
C LEU A 282 -22.08 -13.98 4.30
N GLY A 283 -23.07 -13.84 5.18
CA GLY A 283 -23.62 -12.54 5.56
C GLY A 283 -24.12 -11.78 4.34
N ILE A 284 -24.85 -12.46 3.44
CA ILE A 284 -25.40 -11.83 2.24
C ILE A 284 -26.44 -10.79 2.68
N GLU A 285 -26.05 -9.53 2.66
CA GLU A 285 -26.95 -8.40 2.79
C GLU A 285 -27.29 -7.94 1.38
N CYS A 286 -28.58 -7.84 1.07
CA CYS A 286 -29.02 -7.23 -0.19
C CYS A 286 -29.24 -5.75 0.10
N ALA A 287 -28.15 -4.99 0.08
CA ALA A 287 -28.14 -3.57 0.40
C ALA A 287 -27.28 -2.85 -0.64
N ASP A 288 -27.73 -1.70 -1.13
CA ASP A 288 -26.94 -0.90 -2.08
C ASP A 288 -25.81 -0.16 -1.33
N ASP A 289 -24.85 -0.93 -0.79
CA ASP A 289 -23.74 -0.45 0.04
C ASP A 289 -22.39 -0.44 -0.72
N GLY A 290 -22.39 -0.90 -1.96
CA GLY A 290 -21.22 -1.02 -2.83
C GLY A 290 -20.40 -2.30 -2.60
N GLU A 291 -20.79 -3.19 -1.70
CA GLU A 291 -20.22 -4.54 -1.59
C GLU A 291 -21.00 -5.52 -2.46
N PHE A 292 -20.29 -6.36 -3.22
CA PHE A 292 -20.91 -7.39 -4.02
C PHE A 292 -20.04 -8.63 -4.08
N TRP A 293 -20.68 -9.78 -4.31
CA TRP A 293 -19.98 -11.03 -4.58
C TRP A 293 -19.78 -11.25 -6.08
N ILE A 294 -18.63 -11.78 -6.44
CA ILE A 294 -18.27 -12.13 -7.82
C ILE A 294 -17.56 -13.49 -7.84
N SER A 295 -17.74 -14.24 -8.93
CA SER A 295 -17.00 -15.49 -9.12
C SER A 295 -15.53 -15.18 -9.43
N TYR A 296 -14.59 -16.01 -8.98
CA TYR A 296 -13.18 -15.83 -9.33
C TYR A 296 -12.93 -15.79 -10.85
N LYS A 297 -13.74 -16.54 -11.62
CA LYS A 297 -13.65 -16.55 -13.09
C LYS A 297 -14.03 -15.21 -13.70
N ASP A 298 -15.11 -14.60 -13.21
CA ASP A 298 -15.53 -13.28 -13.69
C ASP A 298 -14.57 -12.20 -13.18
N PHE A 299 -14.07 -12.33 -11.95
CA PHE A 299 -13.08 -11.42 -11.40
C PHE A 299 -11.82 -11.32 -12.28
N VAL A 300 -11.18 -12.44 -12.63
CA VAL A 300 -9.99 -12.45 -13.50
C VAL A 300 -10.28 -11.85 -14.88
N LYS A 301 -11.54 -11.92 -15.35
CA LYS A 301 -11.94 -11.39 -16.65
C LYS A 301 -12.07 -9.86 -16.66
N HIS A 302 -12.50 -9.27 -15.55
CA HIS A 302 -12.83 -7.84 -15.48
C HIS A 302 -11.76 -7.01 -14.76
N PHE A 303 -11.03 -7.59 -13.81
CA PHE A 303 -10.01 -6.87 -13.03
C PHE A 303 -8.63 -7.05 -13.67
N GLY A 304 -7.88 -5.94 -13.77
CA GLY A 304 -6.57 -5.91 -14.42
C GLY A 304 -5.40 -5.92 -13.45
N CYS A 305 -5.60 -5.55 -12.18
CA CYS A 305 -4.55 -5.53 -11.18
C CYS A 305 -5.08 -5.97 -9.80
N VAL A 306 -4.25 -6.66 -9.03
CA VAL A 306 -4.50 -6.99 -7.63
C VAL A 306 -3.27 -6.65 -6.81
N GLU A 307 -3.46 -5.95 -5.70
CA GLU A 307 -2.40 -5.59 -4.78
C GLU A 307 -2.66 -6.26 -3.43
N ILE A 308 -1.67 -6.99 -2.93
CA ILE A 308 -1.72 -7.67 -1.64
C ILE A 308 -0.76 -6.98 -0.69
N CYS A 309 -1.30 -6.27 0.29
CA CYS A 309 -0.55 -5.60 1.33
C CYS A 309 -0.45 -6.48 2.59
N TYR A 310 0.73 -7.07 2.78
CA TYR A 310 1.08 -7.79 4.01
C TYR A 310 1.43 -6.77 5.10
N LEU A 311 0.58 -6.69 6.11
CA LEU A 311 0.73 -5.73 7.20
C LEU A 311 1.96 -6.03 8.06
N CYS A 312 2.68 -4.98 8.47
CA CYS A 312 3.80 -5.13 9.40
C CYS A 312 3.30 -5.65 10.76
N PRO A 313 4.02 -6.58 11.42
CA PRO A 313 3.75 -6.98 12.80
C PRO A 313 3.79 -5.82 13.81
N CYS A 314 4.44 -4.73 13.43
CA CYS A 314 4.53 -3.46 14.17
C CYS A 314 3.32 -2.55 13.92
N SER A 315 2.57 -2.80 12.85
CA SER A 315 1.39 -2.03 12.44
C SER A 315 0.10 -2.59 13.02
N LEU A 316 0.08 -3.88 13.34
CA LEU A 316 -1.04 -4.59 13.97
C LEU A 316 -1.02 -4.39 15.50
N GLY A 317 -2.07 -3.81 16.06
CA GLY A 317 -2.39 -3.86 17.49
C GLY A 317 -2.92 -5.24 17.91
N GLU A 318 -2.94 -5.52 19.22
CA GLU A 318 -3.49 -6.79 19.75
C GLU A 318 -4.95 -7.04 19.37
N ARG A 319 -5.70 -5.99 19.00
CA ARG A 319 -7.11 -6.05 18.58
C ARG A 319 -7.31 -6.19 17.06
N ASP A 320 -6.29 -5.90 16.26
CA ASP A 320 -6.33 -6.07 14.79
C ASP A 320 -6.20 -7.53 14.38
N LEU A 321 -5.61 -8.32 15.27
CA LEU A 321 -5.62 -9.77 15.23
C LEU A 321 -7.00 -10.20 15.74
N GLY A 322 -7.84 -10.76 14.86
CA GLY A 322 -9.12 -11.34 15.29
C GLY A 322 -8.93 -12.35 16.43
N ASP A 323 -9.97 -12.60 17.23
CA ASP A 323 -9.90 -13.52 18.38
C ASP A 323 -9.19 -14.84 18.00
N GLY A 324 -7.99 -15.05 18.54
CA GLY A 324 -7.17 -16.25 18.31
C GLY A 324 -6.08 -16.17 17.24
N VAL A 325 -5.86 -15.02 16.59
CA VAL A 325 -4.81 -14.86 15.56
C VAL A 325 -3.47 -14.48 16.23
N GLN A 326 -2.50 -15.40 16.22
CA GLN A 326 -1.12 -15.10 16.63
C GLN A 326 -0.41 -14.24 15.57
N LYS A 327 0.58 -13.43 15.99
CA LYS A 327 1.49 -12.73 15.05
C LYS A 327 2.19 -13.77 14.19
N TRP A 328 1.74 -13.97 12.96
CA TRP A 328 2.29 -15.02 12.09
C TRP A 328 3.69 -14.68 11.57
N TRP A 329 3.98 -13.39 11.41
CA TRP A 329 5.20 -12.91 10.76
C TRP A 329 6.21 -12.35 11.76
N GLN A 330 7.45 -12.79 11.63
CA GLN A 330 8.62 -12.00 12.02
C GLN A 330 9.11 -11.19 10.83
N MET A 331 9.57 -9.97 11.11
CA MET A 331 10.14 -9.07 10.13
C MET A 331 11.57 -8.74 10.52
N TYR A 332 12.49 -8.90 9.57
CA TYR A 332 13.86 -8.44 9.67
C TYR A 332 14.07 -7.30 8.67
N SER A 333 14.74 -6.26 9.12
CA SER A 333 14.93 -5.03 8.36
C SER A 333 16.41 -4.66 8.30
N PHE A 334 16.88 -4.38 7.09
CA PHE A 334 18.27 -4.05 6.82
C PHE A 334 18.35 -2.78 5.99
N GLU A 335 19.00 -1.75 6.54
CA GLU A 335 19.36 -0.57 5.75
C GLU A 335 20.65 -0.84 4.98
N GLY A 336 20.67 -0.47 3.71
CA GLY A 336 21.84 -0.64 2.85
C GLY A 336 22.01 0.49 1.85
N GLU A 337 23.15 0.49 1.16
CA GLU A 337 23.51 1.50 0.17
C GLU A 337 24.37 0.90 -0.95
N TRP A 338 24.03 1.24 -2.19
CA TRP A 338 24.91 1.07 -3.34
C TRP A 338 25.77 2.31 -3.48
N VAL A 339 27.09 2.14 -3.34
CA VAL A 339 28.10 3.20 -3.42
C VAL A 339 28.93 2.98 -4.67
N LYS A 340 29.16 4.05 -5.43
CA LYS A 340 29.90 3.98 -6.69
C LYS A 340 31.32 3.46 -6.47
N GLY A 341 31.69 2.42 -7.22
CA GLY A 341 33.02 1.80 -7.15
C GLY A 341 33.28 0.96 -5.90
N VAL A 342 32.29 0.79 -5.02
CA VAL A 342 32.41 -0.02 -3.80
C VAL A 342 31.37 -1.14 -3.79
N SER A 343 30.09 -0.80 -3.78
CA SER A 343 28.98 -1.78 -3.61
C SER A 343 27.92 -1.74 -4.70
N SER A 344 28.05 -0.86 -5.69
CA SER A 344 27.19 -0.81 -6.87
C SER A 344 27.68 -1.84 -7.92
N GLY A 345 27.38 -3.12 -7.66
CA GLY A 345 27.92 -4.25 -8.41
C GLY A 345 27.15 -4.62 -9.69
N GLY A 346 25.97 -4.06 -9.89
CA GLY A 346 25.07 -4.47 -10.96
C GLY A 346 24.34 -5.79 -10.65
N PRO A 347 23.48 -6.28 -11.54
CA PRO A 347 22.78 -7.56 -11.43
C PRO A 347 23.69 -8.75 -11.75
N SER A 348 23.26 -9.98 -11.43
CA SER A 348 24.12 -11.17 -11.51
C SER A 348 24.57 -11.60 -12.89
N TYR A 349 23.92 -11.13 -13.96
CA TYR A 349 24.45 -11.28 -15.30
C TYR A 349 25.75 -10.47 -15.52
N ASN A 350 26.07 -9.53 -14.64
CA ASN A 350 27.37 -8.87 -14.55
C ASN A 350 28.32 -9.59 -13.55
N LYS A 351 28.87 -10.72 -14.00
CA LYS A 351 29.67 -11.64 -13.17
C LYS A 351 30.92 -11.01 -12.53
N ASN A 352 31.45 -9.94 -13.10
CA ASN A 352 32.72 -9.34 -12.63
C ASN A 352 32.52 -8.51 -11.36
N THR A 353 31.38 -7.85 -11.23
CA THR A 353 31.14 -6.87 -10.15
C THR A 353 29.99 -7.24 -9.22
N PHE A 354 29.15 -8.23 -9.59
CA PHE A 354 28.00 -8.64 -8.79
C PHE A 354 28.33 -8.97 -7.33
N CYS A 355 29.47 -9.63 -7.09
CA CYS A 355 29.91 -10.03 -5.76
C CYS A 355 30.12 -8.87 -4.78
N TYR A 356 30.27 -7.64 -5.28
CA TYR A 356 30.44 -6.44 -4.47
C TYR A 356 29.13 -5.87 -3.92
N ASN A 357 27.97 -6.28 -4.44
CA ASN A 357 26.69 -5.86 -3.86
C ASN A 357 26.58 -6.31 -2.40
N PRO A 358 25.82 -5.59 -1.55
CA PRO A 358 25.50 -6.04 -0.21
C PRO A 358 24.88 -7.45 -0.23
N GLN A 359 25.19 -8.28 0.76
CA GLN A 359 24.73 -9.66 0.84
C GLN A 359 24.10 -9.89 2.21
N TYR A 360 22.88 -10.42 2.24
CA TYR A 360 22.12 -10.72 3.44
C TYR A 360 21.80 -12.20 3.49
N THR A 361 21.70 -12.79 4.69
CA THR A 361 21.47 -14.22 4.84
C THR A 361 20.18 -14.48 5.58
N ILE A 362 19.33 -15.37 5.08
CA ILE A 362 18.15 -15.88 5.77
C ILE A 362 18.32 -17.37 6.08
N ASN A 363 18.01 -17.76 7.30
CA ASN A 363 18.03 -19.14 7.77
C ASN A 363 16.62 -19.57 8.15
N LEU A 364 16.09 -20.52 7.38
CA LEU A 364 14.78 -21.13 7.57
C LEU A 364 14.96 -22.44 8.33
N ILE A 365 14.30 -22.55 9.48
CA ILE A 365 14.45 -23.66 10.44
C ILE A 365 13.17 -24.50 10.51
N GLU A 366 12.01 -23.87 10.41
CA GLU A 366 10.71 -24.54 10.56
C GLU A 366 9.74 -24.15 9.44
N PRO A 367 9.06 -25.13 8.80
CA PRO A 367 8.03 -24.88 7.79
C PRO A 367 6.77 -24.24 8.39
N ASP A 368 5.95 -23.67 7.50
CA ASP A 368 4.72 -22.95 7.89
C ASP A 368 3.64 -23.87 8.48
N ASP A 369 3.51 -25.10 7.95
CA ASP A 369 2.50 -26.07 8.33
C ASP A 369 3.18 -27.34 8.89
N GLU A 370 2.61 -27.99 9.91
CA GLU A 370 3.18 -29.21 10.54
C GLU A 370 3.37 -30.36 9.53
N ASP A 371 2.52 -30.44 8.51
CA ASP A 371 2.58 -31.42 7.42
C ASP A 371 3.36 -30.92 6.18
N GLY A 372 3.83 -29.67 6.20
CA GLY A 372 4.50 -28.99 5.09
C GLY A 372 6.02 -29.15 5.09
N ALA A 373 6.64 -28.90 3.93
CA ALA A 373 8.11 -28.89 3.77
C ALA A 373 8.67 -27.49 3.46
N GLU A 374 7.80 -26.49 3.34
CA GLU A 374 8.13 -25.16 2.83
C GLU A 374 7.76 -24.07 3.84
N CYS A 375 8.53 -23.00 3.81
CA CYS A 375 8.32 -21.78 4.57
C CYS A 375 7.89 -20.70 3.58
N THR A 376 6.88 -19.90 3.93
CA THR A 376 6.58 -18.69 3.14
C THR A 376 7.56 -17.60 3.56
N VAL A 377 8.28 -17.05 2.58
CA VAL A 377 9.19 -15.92 2.77
C VAL A 377 8.77 -14.79 1.85
N ILE A 378 8.63 -13.58 2.38
CA ILE A 378 8.39 -12.38 1.57
C ILE A 378 9.64 -11.52 1.66
N VAL A 379 10.22 -11.20 0.51
CA VAL A 379 11.39 -10.31 0.41
C VAL A 379 10.95 -9.03 -0.26
N ALA A 380 11.19 -7.89 0.40
CA ALA A 380 10.82 -6.57 -0.08
C ALA A 380 12.04 -5.65 -0.09
N LEU A 381 12.40 -5.14 -1.27
CA LEU A 381 13.47 -4.17 -1.47
C LEU A 381 12.88 -2.81 -1.84
N THR A 382 13.09 -1.81 -1.00
CA THR A 382 12.61 -0.43 -1.19
C THR A 382 13.76 0.51 -1.53
N LEU A 383 13.70 1.23 -2.65
CA LEU A 383 14.63 2.33 -2.96
C LEU A 383 14.20 3.61 -2.21
N LYS A 384 15.09 4.17 -1.39
CA LYS A 384 14.80 5.38 -0.61
C LYS A 384 14.84 6.63 -1.48
N ASN A 385 13.94 7.56 -1.21
CA ASN A 385 13.83 8.91 -1.79
C ASN A 385 13.64 8.95 -3.32
N LYS A 386 13.14 7.87 -3.94
CA LYS A 386 12.99 7.78 -5.41
C LYS A 386 12.22 8.97 -6.01
N ARG A 387 11.04 9.32 -5.46
CA ARG A 387 10.22 10.46 -5.92
C ARG A 387 10.94 11.81 -5.76
N ARG A 388 11.59 12.04 -4.62
CA ARG A 388 12.36 13.28 -4.38
C ARG A 388 13.56 13.43 -5.33
N MET A 389 14.13 12.32 -5.80
CA MET A 389 15.28 12.32 -6.71
C MET A 389 14.89 12.30 -8.19
N GLY A 390 13.61 12.05 -8.54
CA GLY A 390 13.18 11.88 -9.93
C GLY A 390 13.96 10.78 -10.65
N SER A 391 14.24 9.67 -9.95
CA SER A 391 15.23 8.68 -10.37
C SER A 391 14.59 7.51 -11.13
N ASP A 392 15.00 7.29 -12.37
CA ASP A 392 14.60 6.15 -13.23
C ASP A 392 15.40 4.86 -12.92
N GLN A 393 16.07 4.82 -11.76
CA GLN A 393 16.88 3.67 -11.36
C GLN A 393 16.04 2.40 -11.25
N LEU A 394 16.49 1.37 -11.94
CA LEU A 394 15.94 0.02 -11.90
C LEU A 394 16.65 -0.79 -10.81
N ILE A 395 15.87 -1.40 -9.92
CA ILE A 395 16.38 -2.24 -8.83
C ILE A 395 15.78 -3.65 -8.89
N GLY A 396 16.41 -4.56 -8.17
CA GLY A 396 15.94 -5.94 -7.99
C GLY A 396 16.84 -6.69 -7.02
N PHE A 397 16.59 -7.98 -6.84
CA PHE A 397 17.44 -8.84 -6.03
C PHE A 397 17.49 -10.27 -6.56
N ASP A 398 18.55 -10.96 -6.16
CA ASP A 398 18.74 -12.39 -6.43
C ASP A 398 18.79 -13.17 -5.13
N ILE A 399 18.29 -14.40 -5.18
CA ILE A 399 18.31 -15.35 -4.07
C ILE A 399 19.09 -16.59 -4.48
N TYR A 400 19.99 -17.03 -3.60
CA TYR A 400 20.81 -18.23 -3.77
C TYR A 400 20.60 -19.16 -2.58
N ARG A 401 20.51 -20.46 -2.84
CA ARG A 401 20.61 -21.47 -1.77
C ARG A 401 22.07 -21.66 -1.38
N LEU A 402 22.37 -21.61 -0.09
CA LEU A 402 23.70 -21.84 0.44
C LEU A 402 23.81 -23.28 0.95
N ASN A 403 24.69 -24.06 0.32
CA ASN A 403 25.09 -25.37 0.81
C ASN A 403 26.41 -25.23 1.57
N ASP A 404 26.59 -26.01 2.63
CA ASP A 404 27.84 -26.04 3.42
C ASP A 404 28.30 -24.65 3.91
N VAL A 405 27.38 -23.91 4.54
CA VAL A 405 27.54 -22.50 4.96
C VAL A 405 28.83 -22.23 5.74
N ASP A 406 29.32 -23.18 6.52
CA ASP A 406 30.56 -23.05 7.32
C ASP A 406 31.84 -23.05 6.46
N SER A 407 31.77 -23.57 5.24
CA SER A 407 32.90 -23.62 4.29
C SER A 407 32.98 -22.40 3.38
N LEU A 408 31.90 -21.63 3.28
CA LEU A 408 31.80 -20.48 2.37
C LEU A 408 32.52 -19.25 2.94
N THR A 409 33.13 -18.47 2.05
CA THR A 409 33.69 -17.16 2.41
C THR A 409 32.57 -16.18 2.76
N LYS A 410 32.86 -15.25 3.68
CA LYS A 410 31.94 -14.16 4.04
C LYS A 410 32.68 -12.83 3.87
N PRO A 411 32.33 -11.98 2.88
CA PRO A 411 31.27 -12.14 1.89
C PRO A 411 31.54 -13.25 0.85
N LEU A 412 30.49 -13.69 0.14
CA LEU A 412 30.56 -14.62 -0.97
C LEU A 412 31.34 -13.98 -2.13
N GLY A 413 32.34 -14.69 -2.65
CA GLY A 413 33.20 -14.20 -3.73
C GLY A 413 32.62 -14.43 -5.14
N SER A 414 33.31 -13.89 -6.16
CA SER A 414 32.93 -14.04 -7.57
C SER A 414 32.87 -15.50 -8.04
N GLU A 415 33.74 -16.36 -7.51
CA GLU A 415 33.78 -17.79 -7.83
C GLU A 415 32.46 -18.48 -7.46
N PHE A 416 31.92 -18.17 -6.26
CA PHE A 416 30.63 -18.70 -5.80
C PHE A 416 29.51 -18.35 -6.80
N PHE A 417 29.35 -17.07 -7.12
CA PHE A 417 28.27 -16.61 -8.02
C PHE A 417 28.44 -17.06 -9.48
N THR A 418 29.65 -17.47 -9.87
CA THR A 418 29.90 -18.02 -11.20
C THR A 418 29.47 -19.48 -11.31
N LEU A 419 29.60 -20.23 -10.21
CA LEU A 419 29.31 -21.67 -10.15
C LEU A 419 27.88 -21.98 -9.71
N GLN A 420 27.32 -21.17 -8.80
CA GLN A 420 26.02 -21.43 -8.22
C GLN A 420 24.88 -20.93 -9.12
N GLU A 421 23.84 -21.75 -9.25
CA GLU A 421 22.61 -21.36 -9.95
C GLU A 421 21.78 -20.40 -9.09
N VAL A 422 21.21 -19.39 -9.74
CA VAL A 422 20.30 -18.43 -9.10
C VAL A 422 18.99 -19.14 -8.82
N LEU A 423 18.59 -19.24 -7.55
CA LEU A 423 17.31 -19.86 -7.18
C LEU A 423 16.14 -19.02 -7.66
N ARG A 424 16.23 -17.71 -7.44
CA ARG A 424 15.24 -16.74 -7.88
C ARG A 424 15.89 -15.40 -8.21
N ARG A 425 15.43 -14.77 -9.27
CA ARG A 425 15.80 -13.43 -9.69
C ARG A 425 14.53 -12.65 -9.97
N THR A 426 14.43 -11.44 -9.44
CA THR A 426 13.36 -10.51 -9.79
C THR A 426 13.64 -9.83 -11.12
N ASP A 427 12.60 -9.53 -11.88
CA ASP A 427 12.74 -8.64 -13.03
C ASP A 427 13.12 -7.22 -12.57
N PRO A 428 13.99 -6.50 -13.31
CA PRO A 428 14.29 -5.12 -13.01
C PRO A 428 13.01 -4.27 -13.07
N THR A 429 12.79 -3.44 -12.05
CA THR A 429 11.63 -2.55 -12.02
C THR A 429 12.01 -1.12 -11.67
N ASP A 430 11.33 -0.19 -12.30
CA ASP A 430 11.34 1.24 -12.02
C ASP A 430 10.36 1.62 -10.91
N ARG A 431 9.71 0.66 -10.24
CA ARG A 431 8.91 0.92 -9.05
C ARG A 431 9.81 1.29 -7.86
N ARG A 432 9.21 1.89 -6.82
CA ARG A 432 9.89 2.18 -5.55
C ARG A 432 10.23 0.90 -4.78
N ASP A 433 9.31 -0.05 -4.79
CA ASP A 433 9.37 -1.31 -4.05
C ASP A 433 9.41 -2.51 -5.01
N VAL A 434 10.28 -3.48 -4.73
CA VAL A 434 10.30 -4.80 -5.36
C VAL A 434 9.95 -5.83 -4.30
N VAL A 435 8.79 -6.47 -4.42
CA VAL A 435 8.30 -7.42 -3.43
C VAL A 435 8.06 -8.76 -4.10
N GLU A 436 8.51 -9.84 -3.47
CA GLU A 436 8.31 -11.19 -3.97
C GLU A 436 7.99 -12.16 -2.82
N THR A 437 6.91 -12.91 -2.98
CA THR A 437 6.54 -14.02 -2.09
C THR A 437 7.05 -15.35 -2.62
N LEU A 438 7.74 -16.10 -1.77
CA LEU A 438 8.43 -17.34 -2.13
C LEU A 438 8.04 -18.48 -1.19
N GLN A 439 7.98 -19.69 -1.73
CA GLN A 439 7.92 -20.93 -0.96
C GLN A 439 9.31 -21.57 -0.99
N LEU A 440 9.98 -21.60 0.16
CA LEU A 440 11.35 -22.08 0.29
C LEU A 440 11.43 -23.24 1.27
N THR A 441 12.17 -24.29 0.93
CA THR A 441 12.44 -25.38 1.87
C THR A 441 13.31 -24.91 3.03
N VAL A 442 13.29 -25.61 4.16
CA VAL A 442 14.22 -25.40 5.28
C VAL A 442 15.68 -25.38 4.79
N GLY A 443 16.46 -24.39 5.24
CA GLY A 443 17.82 -24.16 4.78
C GLY A 443 18.26 -22.70 4.87
N THR A 444 19.48 -22.44 4.44
CA THR A 444 20.08 -21.10 4.44
C THR A 444 20.15 -20.54 3.02
N TYR A 445 19.80 -19.26 2.87
CA TYR A 445 19.77 -18.56 1.58
C TYR A 445 20.46 -17.21 1.69
N ALA A 446 21.10 -16.78 0.60
CA ALA A 446 21.63 -15.43 0.46
C ALA A 446 20.70 -14.59 -0.42
N ILE A 447 20.44 -13.36 0.00
CA ILE A 447 19.70 -12.34 -0.74
C ILE A 447 20.69 -11.25 -1.13
N VAL A 448 20.80 -10.95 -2.42
CA VAL A 448 21.74 -9.97 -2.97
C VAL A 448 20.95 -8.90 -3.72
N PRO A 449 20.63 -7.76 -3.09
CA PRO A 449 19.99 -6.63 -3.76
C PRO A 449 20.96 -5.90 -4.69
N TRP A 450 20.46 -5.51 -5.85
CA TRP A 450 21.24 -4.84 -6.89
C TRP A 450 20.46 -3.68 -7.52
N ILE A 451 21.23 -2.76 -8.10
CA ILE A 451 20.78 -1.71 -9.01
C ILE A 451 21.29 -2.06 -10.41
N VAL A 452 20.50 -1.85 -11.47
CA VAL A 452 20.87 -2.30 -12.83
C VAL A 452 22.15 -1.64 -13.32
N ASP A 453 22.20 -0.31 -13.25
CA ASP A 453 23.31 0.47 -13.78
C ASP A 453 24.47 0.51 -12.79
N VAL A 454 25.57 -0.13 -13.17
CA VAL A 454 26.80 -0.16 -12.37
C VAL A 454 27.34 1.25 -12.15
N GLY A 455 27.57 1.60 -10.89
CA GLY A 455 28.08 2.91 -10.50
C GLY A 455 26.98 3.93 -10.21
N ASN A 456 25.70 3.58 -10.37
CA ASN A 456 24.61 4.34 -9.78
C ASN A 456 24.61 4.15 -8.25
N GLU A 457 24.24 5.23 -7.56
CA GLU A 457 24.20 5.29 -6.11
C GLU A 457 22.75 5.32 -5.63
N GLY A 458 22.48 4.68 -4.49
CA GLY A 458 21.15 4.63 -3.94
C GLY A 458 21.12 3.98 -2.56
N LYS A 459 20.32 4.54 -1.66
CA LYS A 459 20.05 3.94 -0.35
C LYS A 459 18.80 3.08 -0.46
N PHE A 460 18.82 1.92 0.18
CA PHE A 460 17.70 1.01 0.16
C PHE A 460 17.35 0.50 1.56
N LEU A 461 16.17 -0.09 1.66
CA LEU A 461 15.72 -0.86 2.81
C LEU A 461 15.31 -2.25 2.30
N LEU A 462 15.93 -3.29 2.84
CA LEU A 462 15.55 -4.68 2.60
C LEU A 462 14.77 -5.20 3.80
N ARG A 463 13.54 -5.65 3.57
CA ARG A 463 12.68 -6.27 4.57
C ARG A 463 12.42 -7.73 4.21
N VAL A 464 12.49 -8.59 5.21
CA VAL A 464 12.27 -10.04 5.05
C VAL A 464 11.24 -10.47 6.07
N PHE A 465 10.13 -11.02 5.58
CA PHE A 465 9.05 -11.58 6.40
C PHE A 465 9.09 -13.10 6.32
N SER A 466 9.01 -13.76 7.47
CA SER A 466 8.97 -15.22 7.59
C SER A 466 8.22 -15.65 8.85
N GLY A 467 7.90 -16.93 8.99
CA GLY A 467 7.37 -17.49 10.25
C GLY A 467 8.29 -17.25 11.46
N GLU A 468 7.73 -17.26 12.67
CA GLU A 468 8.39 -16.79 13.92
C GLU A 468 9.67 -17.54 14.34
N LYS A 469 9.99 -18.71 13.80
CA LYS A 469 11.21 -19.44 14.18
C LYS A 469 12.37 -19.27 13.18
N ASN A 470 12.18 -18.43 12.17
CA ASN A 470 13.15 -18.20 11.11
C ASN A 470 13.97 -16.93 11.36
N HIS A 471 15.24 -16.92 10.95
CA HIS A 471 16.19 -15.86 11.30
C HIS A 471 16.87 -15.26 10.06
N ALA A 472 16.86 -13.94 9.91
CA ALA A 472 17.69 -13.23 8.92
C ALA A 472 18.81 -12.43 9.60
N ARG A 473 19.96 -12.32 8.92
CA ARG A 473 21.18 -11.64 9.40
C ARG A 473 21.89 -10.86 8.31
#